data_AF-A0A7R8H7M8-F1
#
_entry.id   AF-A0A7R8H7M8-F1
#
_cell.length_a   1.000
_cell.length_b   1.000
_cell.length_c   1.000
_cell.angle_alpha   90.00
_cell.angle_beta   90.00
_cell.angle_gamma   90.00
#
_symmetry.space_group_name_H-M   'P 1'
#
loop_
_entity.id
_entity.type
_entity.pdbx_description
1 polymer ?
#
loop_
_entity_poly.entity_id
_entity_poly.type
_entity_poly.pdbx_seq_one_letter_code
_entity_poly.pdbx_strand_id
1 'polypeptide(L)'
;MTSEGAGAVAFPVMTLLLHISPVIARDFCLMSQATGMTAAAFTIFFMKIQLEYHSITICSLGALFGMITGLEVIDGMLDGPTKKLGFVCIWFSFAFALFLLNRQHKRKTYDSIHGFGLWHGMVLFVVGFLGGIFSAISGSGVDICSFSILTLLFRVSEKVATPTSIVLMAINTCFGFFWRELMSEDGIDTEA
;
A
#
# COMPACT_ATOMS: atom_id res chain seq x y z
N MET A 1 16.17 1.12 -2.68
CA MET A 1 15.49 0.15 -3.56
C MET A 1 14.15 -0.14 -2.93
N THR A 2 13.04 0.05 -3.65
CA THR A 2 11.69 -0.19 -3.12
C THR A 2 11.38 -1.68 -3.23
N SER A 3 10.78 -2.28 -2.22
CA SER A 3 10.34 -3.70 -2.20
C SER A 3 9.14 -4.00 -3.12
N GLU A 4 8.63 -3.00 -3.84
CA GLU A 4 7.32 -2.99 -4.50
C GLU A 4 7.31 -3.52 -5.95
N GLY A 5 8.26 -4.39 -6.33
CA GLY A 5 8.39 -4.85 -7.72
C GLY A 5 7.14 -5.55 -8.27
N ALA A 6 6.38 -6.26 -7.43
CA ALA A 6 5.26 -7.08 -7.88
C ALA A 6 4.02 -6.24 -8.24
N GLY A 7 3.57 -5.33 -7.38
CA GLY A 7 2.42 -4.44 -7.68
C GLY A 7 2.73 -3.41 -8.78
N ALA A 8 3.96 -2.90 -8.80
CA ALA A 8 4.45 -1.90 -9.75
C ALA A 8 4.42 -2.35 -11.21
N VAL A 9 4.82 -3.60 -11.44
CA VAL A 9 5.07 -4.13 -12.78
C VAL A 9 3.93 -5.04 -13.22
N ALA A 10 3.39 -5.88 -12.32
CA ALA A 10 2.38 -6.86 -12.70
C ALA A 10 1.07 -6.19 -13.10
N PHE A 11 0.60 -5.17 -12.37
CA PHE A 11 -0.65 -4.47 -12.69
C PHE A 11 -0.63 -3.79 -14.08
N PRO A 12 0.35 -2.93 -14.44
CA PRO A 12 0.39 -2.31 -15.75
C PRO A 12 0.71 -3.32 -16.87
N VAL A 13 1.54 -4.34 -16.62
CA VAL A 13 1.77 -5.38 -17.64
C VAL A 13 0.48 -6.15 -17.93
N MET A 14 -0.26 -6.56 -16.91
CA MET A 14 -1.53 -7.27 -17.12
C MET A 14 -2.60 -6.39 -17.76
N THR A 15 -2.73 -5.13 -17.31
CA THR A 15 -3.82 -4.25 -17.76
C THR A 15 -3.54 -3.48 -19.04
N LEU A 16 -2.28 -3.12 -19.34
CA LEU A 16 -1.90 -2.34 -20.53
C LEU A 16 -1.29 -3.22 -21.63
N LEU A 17 -0.50 -4.23 -21.28
CA LEU A 17 0.18 -5.07 -22.27
C LEU A 17 -0.68 -6.29 -22.66
N LEU A 18 -1.24 -6.98 -21.66
CA LEU A 18 -2.02 -8.21 -21.87
C LEU A 18 -3.53 -7.97 -21.97
N HIS A 19 -4.01 -6.73 -21.80
CA HIS A 19 -5.43 -6.35 -21.88
C HIS A 19 -6.35 -7.16 -20.94
N ILE A 20 -5.83 -7.65 -19.82
CA ILE A 20 -6.59 -8.40 -18.80
C ILE A 20 -7.43 -7.42 -17.96
N SER A 21 -8.59 -7.89 -17.48
CA SER A 21 -9.47 -7.12 -16.59
C SER A 21 -8.70 -6.59 -15.37
N PRO A 22 -8.85 -5.29 -15.01
CA PRO A 22 -8.23 -4.70 -13.81
C PRO A 22 -8.57 -5.43 -12.51
N VAL A 23 -9.74 -6.07 -12.44
CA VAL A 23 -10.20 -6.84 -11.28
C VAL A 23 -9.27 -8.04 -11.06
N ILE A 24 -9.07 -8.86 -12.10
CA ILE A 24 -8.18 -10.04 -12.06
C ILE A 24 -6.73 -9.61 -11.80
N ALA A 25 -6.29 -8.52 -12.44
CA ALA A 25 -4.94 -8.00 -12.25
C ALA A 25 -4.69 -7.57 -10.80
N ARG A 26 -5.66 -6.88 -10.18
CA ARG A 26 -5.63 -6.51 -8.76
C ARG A 26 -5.60 -7.73 -7.85
N ASP A 27 -6.46 -8.72 -8.10
CA ASP A 27 -6.51 -9.97 -7.34
C ASP A 27 -5.16 -10.69 -7.32
N PHE A 28 -4.58 -10.85 -8.50
CA PHE A 28 -3.25 -11.42 -8.65
C PHE A 28 -2.18 -10.60 -7.90
N CYS A 29 -2.24 -9.26 -7.97
CA CYS A 29 -1.33 -8.39 -7.24
C CYS A 29 -1.47 -8.55 -5.72
N LEU A 30 -2.69 -8.59 -5.16
CA LEU A 30 -2.90 -8.79 -3.72
C LEU A 30 -2.34 -10.13 -3.27
N MET A 31 -2.58 -11.21 -4.01
CA MET A 31 -2.14 -12.56 -3.66
C MET A 31 -0.61 -12.71 -3.72
N SER A 32 0.00 -12.16 -4.77
CA SER A 32 1.47 -12.12 -4.92
C SER A 32 2.12 -11.29 -3.81
N GLN A 33 1.55 -10.11 -3.49
CA GLN A 33 2.05 -9.26 -2.43
C GLN A 33 1.84 -9.88 -1.04
N ALA A 34 0.72 -10.56 -0.78
CA ALA A 34 0.50 -11.28 0.48
C ALA A 34 1.60 -12.31 0.72
N THR A 35 2.02 -13.04 -0.32
CA THR A 35 3.11 -14.01 -0.21
C THR A 35 4.48 -13.33 -0.07
N GLY A 36 4.80 -12.37 -0.94
CA GLY A 36 6.09 -11.71 -0.98
C GLY A 36 6.36 -10.80 0.22
N MET A 37 5.40 -9.95 0.58
CA MET A 37 5.53 -9.02 1.69
C MET A 37 5.51 -9.72 3.05
N THR A 38 4.78 -10.84 3.20
CA THR A 38 4.84 -11.64 4.43
C THR A 38 6.21 -12.32 4.60
N ALA A 39 6.81 -12.84 3.52
CA ALA A 39 8.16 -13.39 3.56
C ALA A 39 9.22 -12.30 3.91
N ALA A 40 9.07 -11.10 3.35
CA ALA A 40 9.90 -9.96 3.70
C ALA A 40 9.69 -9.51 5.15
N ALA A 41 8.44 -9.43 5.62
CA ALA A 41 8.10 -9.10 7.01
C ALA A 41 8.72 -10.11 7.98
N PHE A 42 8.65 -11.41 7.68
CA PHE A 42 9.31 -12.44 8.48
C PHE A 42 10.82 -12.19 8.62
N THR A 43 11.48 -11.84 7.50
CA THR A 43 12.92 -11.53 7.49
C THR A 43 13.24 -10.27 8.31
N ILE A 44 12.39 -9.24 8.24
CA ILE A 44 12.49 -8.00 9.03
C ILE A 44 12.41 -8.31 10.54
N PHE A 45 11.44 -9.16 10.94
CA PHE A 45 11.30 -9.59 12.33
C PHE A 45 12.49 -10.44 12.79
N PHE A 46 12.96 -11.36 11.95
CA PHE A 46 14.11 -12.23 12.27
C PHE A 46 15.41 -11.42 12.45
N MET A 47 15.63 -10.43 11.59
CA MET A 47 16.79 -9.52 11.64
C MET A 47 16.67 -8.43 12.71
N LYS A 48 15.52 -8.33 13.40
CA LYS A 48 15.23 -7.30 14.42
C LYS A 48 15.50 -5.87 13.94
N ILE A 49 15.11 -5.58 12.70
CA ILE A 49 15.24 -4.24 12.11
C ILE A 49 14.31 -3.29 12.89
N GLN A 50 14.76 -2.04 13.09
CA GLN A 50 13.95 -1.03 13.79
C GLN A 50 12.69 -0.69 12.98
N LEU A 51 11.56 -0.64 13.68
CA LEU A 51 10.22 -0.40 13.12
C LEU A 51 9.49 0.69 13.89
N GLU A 52 8.67 1.47 13.18
CA GLU A 52 7.81 2.48 13.78
C GLU A 52 6.42 1.90 14.11
N TYR A 53 6.30 1.25 15.26
CA TYR A 53 5.09 0.55 15.69
C TYR A 53 3.83 1.43 15.78
N HIS A 54 3.96 2.71 16.12
CA HIS A 54 2.83 3.64 16.15
C HIS A 54 2.26 3.90 14.77
N SER A 55 3.14 4.02 13.76
CA SER A 55 2.71 4.13 12.37
C SER A 55 2.04 2.84 11.92
N ILE A 56 2.61 1.68 12.27
CA ILE A 56 2.06 0.37 11.91
C ILE A 56 0.63 0.23 12.42
N THR A 57 0.38 0.49 13.71
CA THR A 57 -0.94 0.28 14.31
C THR A 57 -2.01 1.21 13.75
N ILE A 58 -1.74 2.52 13.70
CA ILE A 58 -2.74 3.51 13.25
C ILE A 58 -2.95 3.45 11.74
N CYS A 59 -1.88 3.33 10.96
CA CYS A 59 -1.97 3.26 9.51
C CYS A 59 -2.60 1.95 9.06
N SER A 60 -2.34 0.81 9.72
CA SER A 60 -3.05 -0.45 9.44
C SER A 60 -4.54 -0.31 9.72
N LEU A 61 -4.95 0.30 10.84
CA LEU A 61 -6.37 0.50 11.13
C LEU A 61 -7.05 1.33 10.04
N GLY A 62 -6.45 2.45 9.63
CA GLY A 62 -6.95 3.24 8.51
C GLY A 62 -7.03 2.43 7.21
N ALA A 63 -5.97 1.69 6.89
CA ALA A 63 -5.86 0.86 5.70
C ALA A 63 -6.93 -0.23 5.63
N LEU A 64 -7.24 -0.90 6.74
CA LEU A 64 -8.31 -1.90 6.81
C LEU A 64 -9.67 -1.30 6.45
N PHE A 65 -10.03 -0.16 7.05
CA PHE A 65 -11.28 0.55 6.70
C PHE A 65 -11.27 1.03 5.25
N GLY A 66 -10.14 1.55 4.79
CA GLY A 66 -9.96 1.99 3.40
C GLY A 66 -10.09 0.86 2.40
N MET A 67 -9.60 -0.32 2.75
CA MET A 67 -9.68 -1.50 1.91
C MET A 67 -11.10 -2.03 1.80
N ILE A 68 -11.84 -2.14 2.91
CA ILE A 68 -13.25 -2.56 2.89
C ILE A 68 -14.08 -1.58 2.05
N THR A 69 -13.96 -0.28 2.32
CA THR A 69 -14.67 0.76 1.56
C THR A 69 -14.27 0.80 0.08
N GLY A 70 -12.98 0.56 -0.20
CA GLY A 70 -12.45 0.47 -1.56
C GLY A 70 -13.02 -0.69 -2.36
N LEU A 71 -13.20 -1.85 -1.73
CA LEU A 71 -13.74 -3.05 -2.37
C LEU A 71 -15.25 -3.00 -2.57
N GLU A 72 -15.99 -2.53 -1.55
CA GLU A 72 -17.46 -2.55 -1.56
C GLU A 72 -18.08 -1.38 -2.33
N VAL A 73 -17.53 -0.17 -2.14
CA VAL A 73 -18.15 1.06 -2.65
C VAL A 73 -17.49 1.50 -3.95
N ILE A 74 -16.17 1.48 -3.97
CA ILE A 74 -15.40 2.16 -5.02
C ILE A 74 -15.16 1.24 -6.23
N ASP A 75 -15.07 -0.08 -6.05
CA ASP A 75 -14.86 -1.01 -7.15
C ASP A 75 -16.03 -1.00 -8.16
N GLY A 76 -17.26 -0.89 -7.66
CA GLY A 76 -18.48 -0.81 -8.47
C GLY A 76 -18.71 0.56 -9.12
N MET A 77 -18.10 1.63 -8.61
CA MET A 77 -18.26 2.99 -9.15
C MET A 77 -17.20 3.37 -10.20
N LEU A 78 -16.14 2.59 -10.35
CA LEU A 78 -15.01 2.91 -11.22
C LEU A 78 -15.00 2.05 -12.48
N ASP A 79 -15.10 2.73 -13.63
CA ASP A 79 -14.90 2.12 -14.93
C ASP A 79 -13.44 1.67 -15.12
N GLY A 80 -13.23 0.62 -15.92
CA GLY A 80 -11.92 0.00 -16.14
C GLY A 80 -10.80 0.98 -16.53
N PRO A 81 -11.03 1.96 -17.43
CA PRO A 81 -10.04 2.97 -17.79
C PRO A 81 -9.65 3.89 -16.61
N THR A 82 -10.60 4.27 -15.77
CA THR A 82 -10.36 5.15 -14.62
C THR A 82 -9.49 4.47 -13.57
N LYS A 83 -9.66 3.15 -13.38
CA LYS A 83 -8.78 2.32 -12.52
C LYS A 83 -7.32 2.36 -13.00
N LYS A 84 -7.10 2.24 -14.32
CA LYS A 84 -5.75 2.32 -14.92
C LYS A 84 -5.14 3.71 -14.77
N LEU A 85 -5.91 4.77 -15.03
CA LEU A 85 -5.45 6.16 -14.89
C LEU A 85 -5.06 6.46 -13.44
N GLY A 86 -5.89 6.05 -12.47
CA GLY A 86 -5.62 6.23 -11.05
C GLY A 86 -4.29 5.61 -10.62
N PHE A 87 -4.03 4.36 -11.03
CA PHE A 87 -2.76 3.69 -10.78
C PHE A 87 -1.56 4.49 -11.30
N VAL A 88 -1.61 4.92 -12.56
CA VAL A 88 -0.51 5.68 -13.19
C VAL A 88 -0.27 7.00 -12.48
N CYS A 89 -1.32 7.74 -12.13
CA CYS A 89 -1.21 9.02 -11.43
C CYS A 89 -0.56 8.87 -10.05
N ILE A 90 -0.94 7.85 -9.28
CA ILE A 90 -0.37 7.58 -7.95
C ILE A 90 1.11 7.22 -8.07
N TRP A 91 1.44 6.32 -8.99
CA TRP A 91 2.82 5.91 -9.26
C TRP A 91 3.70 7.06 -9.73
N PHE A 92 3.17 7.92 -10.60
CA PHE A 92 3.86 9.11 -11.05
C PHE A 92 4.09 10.10 -9.91
N SER A 93 3.08 10.34 -9.07
CA SER A 93 3.21 11.19 -7.88
C SER A 93 4.26 10.64 -6.90
N PHE A 94 4.30 9.31 -6.72
CA PHE A 94 5.30 8.66 -5.89
C PHE A 94 6.72 8.79 -6.46
N ALA A 95 6.89 8.54 -7.76
CA ALA A 95 8.17 8.73 -8.43
C ALA A 95 8.67 10.17 -8.31
N PHE A 96 7.77 11.15 -8.46
CA PHE A 96 8.08 12.55 -8.27
C PHE A 96 8.45 12.88 -6.82
N ALA A 97 7.72 12.34 -5.85
CA ALA A 97 8.03 12.46 -4.43
C ALA A 97 9.43 11.92 -4.07
N LEU A 98 9.76 10.72 -4.56
CA LEU A 98 11.08 10.12 -4.40
C LEU A 98 12.18 10.93 -5.10
N PHE A 99 11.93 11.44 -6.29
CA PHE A 99 12.87 12.31 -7.00
C PHE A 99 13.16 13.58 -6.20
N LEU A 100 12.12 14.21 -5.64
CA LEU A 100 12.27 15.40 -4.80
C LEU A 100 13.02 15.08 -3.50
N LEU A 101 12.77 13.92 -2.91
CA LEU A 101 13.45 13.44 -1.71
C LEU A 101 14.95 13.19 -1.97
N ASN A 102 15.29 12.49 -3.05
CA ASN A 102 16.68 12.22 -3.46
C ASN A 102 17.46 13.50 -3.78
N ARG A 103 16.79 14.57 -4.21
CA ARG A 103 17.43 15.88 -4.42
C ARG A 103 17.84 16.58 -3.12
N GLN A 104 17.30 16.17 -1.96
CA GLN A 104 17.53 16.81 -0.67
C GLN A 104 18.49 16.02 0.24
N HIS A 105 19.70 15.77 -0.26
CA HIS A 105 20.78 14.99 0.39
C HIS A 105 21.31 15.53 1.75
N LYS A 106 20.82 16.68 2.25
CA LYS A 106 21.30 17.38 3.47
C LYS A 106 20.30 17.39 4.63
N ARG A 107 19.30 16.51 4.66
CA ARG A 107 18.35 16.46 5.79
C ARG A 107 18.95 15.73 6.99
N LYS A 108 18.80 16.31 8.20
CA LYS A 108 18.93 15.56 9.46
C LYS A 108 17.75 14.60 9.55
N THR A 109 18.01 13.32 9.28
CA THR A 109 17.05 12.22 9.43
C THR A 109 16.96 11.84 10.91
N TYR A 110 15.73 11.61 11.39
CA TYR A 110 15.49 11.12 12.75
C TYR A 110 15.10 9.64 12.70
N ASP A 111 15.59 8.86 13.67
CA ASP A 111 15.33 7.41 13.75
C ASP A 111 13.94 7.07 14.33
N SER A 112 13.22 8.05 14.86
CA SER A 112 11.86 7.87 15.38
C SER A 112 11.04 9.16 15.37
N ILE A 113 9.70 9.05 15.32
CA ILE A 113 8.75 10.17 15.39
C ILE A 113 8.90 10.86 16.76
N HIS A 114 9.61 12.00 16.80
CA HIS A 114 9.71 12.82 18.00
C HIS A 114 8.40 13.60 18.23
N GLY A 115 7.77 13.39 19.38
CA GLY A 115 6.58 14.14 19.79
C GLY A 115 5.28 13.62 19.18
N PHE A 116 4.94 12.37 19.46
CA PHE A 116 3.69 11.75 19.00
C PHE A 116 2.47 12.53 19.53
N GLY A 117 1.88 13.36 18.68
CA GLY A 117 0.66 14.11 18.97
C GLY A 117 -0.56 13.54 18.25
N LEU A 118 -1.77 13.85 18.73
CA LEU A 118 -3.03 13.42 18.12
C LEU A 118 -3.14 13.78 16.62
N TRP A 119 -2.55 14.91 16.22
CA TRP A 119 -2.45 15.31 14.81
C TRP A 119 -1.70 14.30 13.94
N HIS A 120 -0.60 13.74 14.46
CA HIS A 120 0.23 12.77 13.75
C HIS A 120 -0.56 11.48 13.52
N GLY A 121 -1.28 11.03 14.56
CA GLY A 121 -2.18 9.88 14.48
C GLY A 121 -3.32 10.08 13.48
N MET A 122 -3.97 11.25 13.46
CA MET A 122 -5.01 11.56 12.47
C MET A 122 -4.47 11.51 11.04
N VAL A 123 -3.30 12.10 10.77
CA VAL A 123 -2.69 12.05 9.44
C VAL A 123 -2.36 10.61 9.04
N LEU A 124 -1.79 9.81 9.94
CA LEU A 124 -1.49 8.39 9.71
C LEU A 124 -2.76 7.59 9.38
N PHE A 125 -3.86 7.84 10.08
CA PHE A 125 -5.12 7.17 9.84
C PHE A 125 -5.70 7.53 8.46
N VAL A 126 -5.73 8.82 8.12
CA VAL A 126 -6.27 9.29 6.82
C VAL A 126 -5.41 8.79 5.66
N VAL A 127 -4.08 8.82 5.80
CA VAL A 127 -3.16 8.31 4.78
C VAL A 127 -3.29 6.80 4.64
N GLY A 128 -3.45 6.07 5.76
CA GLY A 128 -3.75 4.65 5.75
C GLY A 128 -5.05 4.35 5.02
N PHE A 129 -6.11 5.10 5.32
CA PHE A 129 -7.42 4.96 4.69
C PHE A 129 -7.38 5.19 3.17
N LEU A 130 -6.78 6.29 2.72
CA LEU A 130 -6.60 6.55 1.29
C LEU A 130 -5.72 5.48 0.63
N GLY A 131 -4.63 5.08 1.29
CA GLY A 131 -3.78 3.99 0.82
C GLY A 131 -4.52 2.67 0.67
N GLY A 132 -5.43 2.36 1.61
CA GLY A 132 -6.26 1.16 1.61
C GLY A 132 -7.22 1.13 0.43
N ILE A 133 -7.86 2.27 0.13
CA ILE A 133 -8.70 2.44 -1.05
C ILE A 133 -7.90 2.19 -2.32
N PHE A 134 -6.69 2.76 -2.42
CA PHE A 134 -5.85 2.54 -3.60
C PHE A 134 -5.39 1.08 -3.72
N SER A 135 -4.99 0.45 -2.61
CA SER A 135 -4.69 -0.98 -2.58
C SER A 135 -5.89 -1.84 -3.01
N ALA A 136 -7.12 -1.43 -2.72
CA ALA A 136 -8.33 -2.10 -3.17
C ALA A 136 -8.63 -1.92 -4.67
N ILE A 137 -8.02 -0.95 -5.35
CA ILE A 137 -8.18 -0.73 -6.79
C ILE A 137 -7.05 -1.40 -7.59
N SER A 138 -5.79 -1.20 -7.17
CA SER A 138 -4.61 -1.64 -7.94
C SER A 138 -3.84 -2.81 -7.32
N GLY A 139 -4.18 -3.23 -6.10
CA GLY A 139 -3.45 -4.28 -5.38
C GLY A 139 -2.16 -3.80 -4.68
N SER A 140 -1.80 -2.51 -4.81
CA SER A 140 -0.76 -1.82 -4.03
C SER A 140 -1.08 -0.32 -3.88
N GLY A 141 -0.67 0.30 -2.77
CA GLY A 141 -1.08 1.67 -2.44
C GLY A 141 -0.76 2.10 -1.00
N VAL A 142 -1.04 1.26 0.00
CA VAL A 142 -0.75 1.55 1.42
C VAL A 142 0.74 1.72 1.68
N ASP A 143 1.58 0.90 1.08
CA ASP A 143 3.03 0.97 1.09
C ASP A 143 3.55 2.32 0.57
N ILE A 144 3.05 2.77 -0.59
CA ILE A 144 3.42 4.02 -1.24
C ILE A 144 3.03 5.21 -0.35
N CYS A 145 1.79 5.21 0.14
CA CYS A 145 1.23 6.29 0.96
C CYS A 145 1.95 6.38 2.31
N SER A 146 2.14 5.23 2.98
CA SER A 146 2.82 5.15 4.28
C SER A 146 4.30 5.50 4.17
N PHE A 147 5.02 4.98 3.17
CA PHE A 147 6.43 5.33 2.95
C PHE A 147 6.59 6.83 2.67
N SER A 148 5.72 7.40 1.81
CA SER A 148 5.76 8.82 1.47
C SER A 148 5.53 9.70 2.69
N ILE A 149 4.55 9.39 3.55
CA ILE A 149 4.27 10.21 4.73
C ILE A 149 5.38 10.08 5.78
N LEU A 150 5.91 8.86 6.00
CA LEU A 150 7.01 8.61 6.93
C LEU A 150 8.28 9.36 6.53
N THR A 151 8.63 9.34 5.24
CA THR A 151 9.88 9.95 4.75
C THR A 151 9.75 11.46 4.52
N LEU A 152 8.61 11.95 4.00
CA LEU A 152 8.45 13.36 3.65
C LEU A 152 7.95 14.22 4.82
N LEU A 153 6.90 13.76 5.51
CA LEU A 153 6.24 14.53 6.57
C LEU A 153 6.94 14.34 7.92
N PHE A 154 7.14 13.09 8.33
CA PHE A 154 7.77 12.77 9.62
C PHE A 154 9.31 12.73 9.55
N ARG A 155 9.89 12.82 8.34
CA ARG A 155 11.35 12.82 8.11
C ARG A 155 12.06 11.62 8.76
N VAL A 156 11.36 10.49 8.82
CA VAL A 156 11.90 9.21 9.29
C VAL A 156 12.92 8.71 8.28
N SER A 157 14.03 8.16 8.79
CA SER A 157 15.06 7.54 7.96
C SER A 157 14.47 6.46 7.04
N GLU A 158 14.89 6.44 5.77
CA GLU A 158 14.47 5.43 4.78
C GLU A 158 14.78 4.00 5.27
N LYS A 159 15.81 3.84 6.12
CA LYS A 159 16.19 2.56 6.74
C LYS A 159 15.10 2.00 7.67
N VAL A 160 14.30 2.86 8.29
CA VAL A 160 13.19 2.49 9.19
C VAL A 160 11.85 2.56 8.46
N ALA A 161 11.68 3.54 7.56
CA ALA A 161 10.44 3.72 6.82
C ALA A 161 10.16 2.56 5.85
N THR A 162 11.18 2.05 5.12
CA THR A 162 11.02 0.93 4.17
C THR A 162 10.54 -0.36 4.84
N PRO A 163 11.18 -0.88 5.90
CA PRO A 163 10.68 -2.08 6.57
C PRO A 163 9.31 -1.86 7.23
N THR A 164 9.03 -0.65 7.71
CA THR A 164 7.72 -0.29 8.27
C THR A 164 6.60 -0.37 7.21
N SER A 165 6.83 0.16 6.00
CA SER A 165 5.85 0.09 4.91
C SER A 165 5.64 -1.34 4.39
N ILE A 166 6.68 -2.18 4.38
CA ILE A 166 6.57 -3.61 4.02
C ILE A 166 5.64 -4.34 4.99
N VAL A 167 5.82 -4.14 6.30
CA VAL A 167 4.97 -4.78 7.32
C VAL A 167 3.52 -4.30 7.21
N LEU A 168 3.31 -3.00 7.01
CA LEU A 168 1.98 -2.42 6.75
C LEU A 168 1.31 -3.06 5.53
N MET A 169 2.08 -3.21 4.45
CA MET A 169 1.58 -3.80 3.22
C MET A 169 1.25 -5.28 3.39
N ALA A 170 2.08 -6.06 4.10
CA ALA A 170 1.82 -7.47 4.40
C ALA A 170 0.51 -7.66 5.18
N ILE A 171 0.26 -6.83 6.20
CA ILE A 171 -0.99 -6.88 6.97
C ILE A 171 -2.18 -6.56 6.07
N ASN A 172 -2.07 -5.50 5.28
CA ASN A 172 -3.13 -5.02 4.41
C ASN A 172 -3.47 -6.01 3.28
N THR A 173 -2.47 -6.61 2.62
CA THR A 173 -2.71 -7.57 1.54
C THR A 173 -3.20 -8.92 2.03
N CYS A 174 -2.73 -9.39 3.19
CA CYS A 174 -3.31 -10.57 3.83
C CYS A 174 -4.78 -10.36 4.19
N PHE A 175 -5.12 -9.19 4.74
CA PHE A 175 -6.52 -8.86 5.03
C PHE A 175 -7.36 -8.74 3.74
N GLY A 176 -6.87 -8.02 2.73
CA GLY A 176 -7.59 -7.87 1.46
C GLY A 176 -7.81 -9.17 0.71
N PHE A 177 -6.83 -10.08 0.76
CA PHE A 177 -6.95 -11.42 0.21
C PHE A 177 -7.98 -12.25 0.98
N PHE A 178 -7.89 -12.27 2.32
CA PHE A 178 -8.85 -13.00 3.16
C PHE A 178 -10.28 -12.47 3.02
N TRP A 179 -10.45 -11.15 2.97
CA TRP A 179 -11.74 -10.49 2.80
C TRP A 179 -12.34 -10.79 1.42
N ARG A 180 -11.52 -10.82 0.37
CA ARG A 180 -11.97 -11.22 -0.97
C ARG A 180 -12.36 -12.69 -1.02
N GLU A 181 -11.59 -13.59 -0.43
CA GLU A 181 -11.93 -15.01 -0.37
C GLU A 181 -13.29 -15.21 0.31
N LEU A 182 -13.51 -14.55 1.45
CA LEU A 182 -14.76 -14.60 2.20
C LEU A 182 -15.95 -14.04 1.39
N MET A 183 -15.75 -12.96 0.63
CA MET A 183 -16.78 -12.41 -0.27
C MET A 183 -17.01 -13.23 -1.54
N SER A 184 -15.99 -13.93 -2.04
CA SER A 184 -16.11 -14.86 -3.16
C SER A 184 -16.91 -16.12 -2.77
N GLU A 185 -16.86 -16.56 -1.51
CA GLU A 185 -17.71 -17.66 -1.02
C GLU A 185 -19.20 -17.29 -0.97
N ASP A 186 -19.55 -16.02 -0.78
CA ASP A 186 -20.94 -15.51 -0.92
C ASP A 186 -21.29 -15.10 -2.37
N GLY A 187 -20.40 -15.37 -3.34
CA GLY A 187 -20.46 -14.85 -4.70
C GLY A 187 -20.25 -15.88 -5.81
N ILE A 188 -20.59 -17.16 -5.60
CA ILE A 188 -20.95 -18.03 -6.74
C ILE A 188 -22.34 -17.59 -7.22
N ASP A 189 -22.42 -16.43 -7.84
CA ASP A 189 -23.50 -16.08 -8.73
C ASP A 189 -22.92 -15.42 -9.98
N THR A 190 -22.69 -16.29 -10.96
CA THR A 190 -22.93 -16.08 -12.39
C THR A 190 -22.29 -14.85 -13.04
N GLU A 191 -21.14 -15.04 -13.69
CA GLU A 191 -20.96 -14.66 -15.11
C GLU A 191 -19.99 -15.66 -15.75
N ALA A 192 -20.59 -16.69 -16.36
CA ALA A 192 -19.96 -17.62 -17.30
C ALA A 192 -19.84 -16.99 -18.69
#